data_AF-A0A848JVS3-F1
#
_entry.id   AF-A0A848JVS3-F1
#
_cell.length_a   1.000
_cell.length_b   1.000
_cell.length_c   1.000
_cell.angle_alpha   90.00
_cell.angle_beta   90.00
_cell.angle_gamma   90.00
#
_symmetry.space_group_name_H-M   'P 1'
#
loop_
_entity.id
_entity.type
_entity.pdbx_description
1 polymer ?
#
loop_
_entity_poly.entity_id
_entity_poly.type
_entity_poly.pdbx_seq_one_letter_code
_entity_poly.pdbx_strand_id
1 'polypeptide(L)'
;MQRPRHAPTRHAPARHAAETWAAASGMHARVVGAVIMRDLQTRFGTGYFGFLLGLIMPLGHLSVAMGITLLLGRPAPVGSDTAIFLTTGLLPFIVWLYGHRQIMLTIAQNRPLLYFPGVDIFDLFAARIVIEIVTATLVVGIVLGSLSMIGHDVQIADWPGFTYALLQAWLLGVATGLIFGTTSTFAPIALLIGNLIGPLLWGISGIFFLADSLPERISNVLYYNPLSQIIDGLRISYYAEYYSSFYSEKSLSIQILVLLTAGMALIPVTRKVS
;
A
#
# COMPACT_ATOMS: atom_id res chain seq x y z
N MET A 1 56.87 -42.29 27.87
CA MET A 1 56.45 -41.74 26.56
C MET A 1 55.04 -41.17 26.69
N GLN A 2 54.91 -39.85 26.90
CA GLN A 2 53.62 -39.15 26.99
C GLN A 2 53.14 -38.82 25.57
N ARG A 3 51.90 -39.21 25.24
CA ARG A 3 51.24 -38.79 23.99
C ARG A 3 50.76 -37.34 24.12
N PRO A 4 50.93 -36.49 23.09
CA PRO A 4 50.45 -35.10 23.16
C PRO A 4 48.92 -35.06 23.08
N ARG A 5 48.29 -34.32 24.00
CA ARG A 5 46.87 -33.98 23.93
C ARG A 5 46.67 -32.95 22.82
N HIS A 6 45.98 -33.34 21.75
CA HIS A 6 45.47 -32.38 20.78
C HIS A 6 44.41 -31.49 21.44
N ALA A 7 44.66 -30.18 21.47
CA ALA A 7 43.66 -29.19 21.84
C ALA A 7 42.62 -29.03 20.72
N PRO A 8 41.32 -28.93 21.00
CA PRO A 8 40.33 -28.66 19.98
C PRO A 8 40.45 -27.20 19.52
N THR A 9 40.67 -27.01 18.22
CA THR A 9 40.69 -25.70 17.57
C THR A 9 39.30 -25.06 17.60
N ARG A 10 39.07 -24.17 18.57
CA ARG A 10 37.86 -23.34 18.67
C ARG A 10 37.89 -22.17 17.69
N HIS A 11 37.71 -22.38 16.38
CA HIS A 11 37.45 -21.27 15.45
C HIS A 11 36.61 -21.72 14.24
N ALA A 12 35.28 -21.84 14.38
CA ALA A 12 34.36 -21.92 13.24
C ALA A 12 32.87 -21.50 13.44
N PRO A 13 32.40 -20.80 14.48
CA PRO A 13 30.96 -20.55 14.63
C PRO A 13 30.38 -19.55 13.59
N ALA A 14 31.15 -18.55 13.16
CA ALA A 14 30.65 -17.47 12.32
C ALA A 14 30.43 -17.86 10.84
N ARG A 15 31.25 -18.78 10.29
CA ARG A 15 31.14 -19.22 8.89
C ARG A 15 29.93 -20.13 8.68
N HIS A 16 29.70 -21.09 9.58
CA HIS A 16 28.50 -21.92 9.54
C HIS A 16 27.22 -21.12 9.73
N ALA A 17 27.20 -20.15 10.65
CA ALA A 17 26.05 -19.26 10.81
C ALA A 17 25.73 -18.56 9.48
N ALA A 18 26.70 -17.91 8.83
CA ALA A 18 26.53 -17.21 7.56
C ALA A 18 26.03 -18.12 6.42
N GLU A 19 26.54 -19.36 6.34
CA GLU A 19 26.08 -20.38 5.39
C GLU A 19 24.61 -20.77 5.63
N THR A 20 24.19 -20.92 6.91
CA THR A 20 22.78 -21.16 7.26
C THR A 20 21.87 -19.96 6.97
N TRP A 21 22.31 -18.72 7.22
CA TRP A 21 21.51 -17.52 6.91
C TRP A 21 21.32 -17.33 5.40
N ALA A 22 22.37 -17.58 4.60
CA ALA A 22 22.30 -17.52 3.14
C ALA A 22 21.39 -18.63 2.55
N ALA A 23 21.44 -19.84 3.12
CA ALA A 23 20.56 -20.93 2.72
C ALA A 23 19.09 -20.62 3.06
N ALA A 24 18.83 -20.06 4.25
CA ALA A 24 17.49 -19.67 4.68
C ALA A 24 16.92 -18.52 3.83
N SER A 25 17.69 -17.46 3.57
CA SER A 25 17.23 -16.35 2.72
C SER A 25 16.97 -16.78 1.28
N GLY A 26 17.82 -17.67 0.74
CA GLY A 26 17.60 -18.28 -0.57
C GLY A 26 16.33 -19.12 -0.64
N MET A 27 15.96 -19.79 0.45
CA MET A 27 14.69 -20.52 0.55
C MET A 27 13.49 -19.58 0.54
N HIS A 28 13.48 -18.54 1.38
CA HIS A 28 12.39 -17.54 1.41
C HIS A 28 12.23 -16.84 0.07
N ALA A 29 13.32 -16.46 -0.60
CA ALA A 29 13.25 -15.85 -1.94
C ALA A 29 12.59 -16.77 -2.98
N ARG A 30 12.87 -18.09 -2.93
CA ARG A 30 12.21 -19.07 -3.81
C ARG A 30 10.74 -19.22 -3.48
N VAL A 31 10.37 -19.24 -2.19
CA VAL A 31 8.97 -19.30 -1.76
C VAL A 31 8.22 -18.07 -2.24
N VAL A 32 8.75 -16.87 -2.00
CA VAL A 32 8.16 -15.61 -2.47
C VAL A 32 7.97 -15.63 -3.99
N GLY A 33 8.99 -16.04 -4.76
CA GLY A 33 8.88 -16.16 -6.21
C GLY A 33 7.79 -17.15 -6.65
N ALA A 34 7.70 -18.31 -6.01
CA ALA A 34 6.67 -19.30 -6.30
C ALA A 34 5.25 -18.79 -5.96
N VAL A 35 5.09 -18.12 -4.82
CA VAL A 35 3.83 -17.51 -4.40
C VAL A 35 3.42 -16.41 -5.38
N ILE A 36 4.35 -15.57 -5.82
CA ILE A 36 4.09 -14.54 -6.84
C ILE A 36 3.55 -15.20 -8.12
N MET A 37 4.23 -16.23 -8.65
CA MET A 37 3.81 -16.90 -9.88
C MET A 37 2.43 -17.54 -9.75
N ARG A 38 2.16 -18.21 -8.62
CA ARG A 38 0.83 -18.78 -8.33
C ARG A 38 -0.24 -17.70 -8.26
N ASP A 39 0.04 -16.61 -7.56
CA ASP A 39 -0.93 -15.54 -7.35
C ASP A 39 -1.23 -14.79 -8.65
N LEU A 40 -0.22 -14.63 -9.52
CA LEU A 40 -0.43 -14.11 -10.86
C LEU A 40 -1.37 -15.01 -11.67
N GLN A 41 -1.15 -16.33 -11.68
CA GLN A 41 -1.98 -17.28 -12.41
C GLN A 41 -3.41 -17.38 -11.85
N THR A 42 -3.57 -17.36 -10.54
CA THR A 42 -4.88 -17.58 -9.89
C THR A 42 -5.75 -16.33 -9.85
N ARG A 43 -5.15 -15.14 -9.68
CA ARG A 43 -5.91 -13.87 -9.60
C ARG A 43 -6.11 -13.22 -10.96
N PHE A 44 -5.09 -13.27 -11.80
CA PHE A 44 -5.08 -12.61 -13.10
C PHE A 44 -5.18 -13.61 -14.26
N GLY A 45 -5.36 -14.90 -14.01
CA GLY A 45 -5.49 -15.92 -15.05
C GLY A 45 -4.19 -16.19 -15.81
N THR A 46 -4.29 -17.02 -16.84
CA THR A 46 -3.17 -17.35 -17.72
C THR A 46 -3.09 -16.35 -18.87
N GLY A 47 -2.27 -15.31 -18.73
CA GLY A 47 -1.90 -14.39 -19.81
C GLY A 47 -2.12 -12.91 -19.51
N TYR A 48 -1.66 -12.05 -20.42
CA TYR A 48 -1.65 -10.59 -20.26
C TYR A 48 -3.06 -9.98 -20.07
N PHE A 49 -4.07 -10.53 -20.74
CA PHE A 49 -5.44 -10.02 -20.67
C PHE A 49 -6.04 -10.07 -19.28
N GLY A 50 -5.84 -11.17 -18.54
CA GLY A 50 -6.41 -11.26 -17.20
C GLY A 50 -5.66 -10.38 -16.19
N PHE A 51 -4.39 -10.06 -16.44
CA PHE A 51 -3.69 -9.03 -15.68
C PHE A 51 -4.29 -7.64 -15.91
N LEU A 52 -4.59 -7.29 -17.16
CA LEU A 52 -5.29 -6.04 -17.50
C LEU A 52 -6.69 -5.98 -16.89
N LEU A 53 -7.44 -7.10 -16.88
CA LEU A 53 -8.72 -7.18 -16.19
C LEU A 53 -8.57 -6.94 -14.68
N GLY A 54 -7.45 -7.33 -14.08
CA GLY A 54 -7.13 -6.99 -12.70
C GLY A 54 -7.09 -5.49 -12.39
N LEU A 55 -6.73 -4.67 -13.39
CA LEU A 55 -6.67 -3.22 -13.28
C LEU A 55 -8.04 -2.56 -13.47
N ILE A 56 -9.05 -3.29 -13.97
CA ILE A 56 -10.36 -2.71 -14.28
C ILE A 56 -11.06 -2.17 -13.04
N MET A 57 -10.88 -2.81 -11.88
CA MET A 57 -11.53 -2.40 -10.64
C MET A 57 -10.99 -1.05 -10.13
N PRO A 58 -9.67 -0.87 -9.91
CA PRO A 58 -9.15 0.43 -9.49
C PRO A 58 -9.39 1.53 -10.53
N LEU A 59 -9.17 1.25 -11.82
CA LEU A 59 -9.42 2.22 -12.88
C LEU A 59 -10.90 2.58 -12.97
N GLY A 60 -11.79 1.60 -12.99
CA GLY A 60 -13.23 1.80 -13.05
C GLY A 60 -13.77 2.56 -11.83
N HIS A 61 -13.28 2.28 -10.63
CA HIS A 61 -13.66 3.05 -9.44
C HIS A 61 -13.26 4.53 -9.59
N LEU A 62 -12.03 4.82 -10.01
CA LEU A 62 -11.58 6.19 -10.25
C LEU A 62 -12.41 6.87 -11.35
N SER A 63 -12.58 6.21 -12.50
CA SER A 63 -13.31 6.76 -13.65
C SER A 63 -14.79 7.02 -13.34
N VAL A 64 -15.47 6.12 -12.60
CA VAL A 64 -16.87 6.29 -12.21
C VAL A 64 -17.00 7.43 -11.19
N ALA A 65 -16.14 7.47 -10.17
CA ALA A 65 -16.18 8.54 -9.17
C ALA A 65 -15.92 9.92 -9.79
N MET A 66 -14.93 10.00 -10.68
CA MET A 66 -14.61 11.21 -11.43
C MET A 66 -15.76 11.59 -12.37
N GLY A 67 -16.25 10.66 -13.19
CA GLY A 67 -17.33 10.90 -14.14
C GLY A 67 -18.62 11.40 -13.48
N ILE A 68 -19.06 10.76 -12.39
CA ILE A 68 -20.23 11.23 -11.63
C ILE A 68 -20.01 12.66 -11.13
N THR A 69 -18.83 12.97 -10.58
CA THR A 69 -18.56 14.30 -10.00
C THR A 69 -18.48 15.39 -11.06
N LEU A 70 -17.92 15.08 -12.23
CA LEU A 70 -17.91 15.98 -13.39
C LEU A 70 -19.33 16.24 -13.91
N LEU A 71 -20.18 15.21 -13.97
CA LEU A 71 -21.59 15.36 -14.36
C LEU A 71 -22.41 16.22 -13.37
N LEU A 72 -22.02 16.23 -12.09
CA LEU A 72 -22.63 17.11 -11.09
C LEU A 72 -22.21 18.58 -11.22
N GLY A 73 -21.24 18.91 -12.09
CA GLY A 73 -20.84 20.28 -12.39
C GLY A 73 -20.21 21.04 -11.22
N ARG A 74 -19.61 20.33 -10.25
CA ARG A 74 -18.95 20.97 -9.10
C ARG A 74 -17.59 21.54 -9.51
N PRO A 75 -17.35 22.85 -9.35
CA PRO A 75 -16.06 23.44 -9.72
C PRO A 75 -14.94 22.95 -8.80
N ALA A 76 -13.73 22.87 -9.36
CA ALA A 76 -12.53 22.56 -8.61
C ALA A 76 -12.24 23.64 -7.55
N PRO A 77 -11.99 23.27 -6.28
CA PRO A 77 -11.51 24.18 -5.24
C PRO A 77 -10.12 24.79 -5.53
N VAL A 78 -9.27 24.07 -6.27
CA VAL A 78 -7.94 24.55 -6.71
C VAL A 78 -7.67 24.05 -8.13
N GLY A 79 -6.98 24.88 -8.90
CA GLY A 79 -6.73 24.65 -10.33
C GLY A 79 -7.94 24.96 -11.20
N SER A 80 -7.71 25.03 -12.51
CA SER A 80 -8.75 25.29 -13.52
C SER A 80 -9.45 24.01 -14.00
N ASP A 81 -8.84 22.84 -13.79
CA ASP A 81 -9.32 21.56 -14.28
C ASP A 81 -9.87 20.68 -13.15
N THR A 82 -11.17 20.42 -13.21
CA THR A 82 -11.89 19.60 -12.22
C THR A 82 -11.50 18.13 -12.29
N ALA A 83 -11.20 17.58 -13.47
CA ALA A 83 -10.78 16.19 -13.59
C ALA A 83 -9.41 15.97 -12.93
N ILE A 84 -8.50 16.94 -13.08
CA ILE A 84 -7.20 16.93 -12.42
C ILE A 84 -7.35 17.06 -10.90
N PHE A 85 -8.20 17.98 -10.42
CA PHE A 85 -8.47 18.12 -8.98
C PHE A 85 -9.01 16.83 -8.36
N LEU A 86 -9.95 16.17 -9.05
CA LEU A 86 -10.49 14.90 -8.60
C LEU A 86 -9.45 13.79 -8.66
N THR A 87 -8.59 13.78 -9.69
CA THR A 87 -7.52 12.78 -9.81
C THR A 87 -6.51 12.91 -8.68
N THR A 88 -6.06 14.13 -8.33
CA THR A 88 -5.12 14.33 -7.22
C THR A 88 -5.72 13.95 -5.85
N GLY A 89 -7.05 13.91 -5.71
CA GLY A 89 -7.71 13.35 -4.53
C GLY A 89 -7.94 11.84 -4.59
N LEU A 90 -8.47 11.34 -5.70
CA LEU A 90 -8.87 9.94 -5.89
C LEU A 90 -7.66 9.02 -6.03
N LEU A 91 -6.63 9.43 -6.77
CA LEU A 91 -5.49 8.58 -7.09
C LEU A 91 -4.76 8.02 -5.84
N PRO A 92 -4.32 8.83 -4.86
CA PRO A 92 -3.67 8.30 -3.67
C PRO A 92 -4.65 7.46 -2.83
N PHE A 93 -5.93 7.83 -2.80
CA PHE A 93 -6.96 7.05 -2.12
C PHE A 93 -7.13 5.65 -2.75
N ILE A 94 -7.13 5.56 -4.09
CA ILE A 94 -7.23 4.29 -4.82
C ILE A 94 -5.98 3.43 -4.59
N VAL A 95 -4.78 4.02 -4.66
CA VAL A 95 -3.52 3.33 -4.34
C VAL A 95 -3.58 2.72 -2.94
N TRP A 96 -4.01 3.50 -1.95
CA TRP A 96 -4.21 3.01 -0.59
C TRP A 96 -5.27 1.91 -0.51
N LEU A 97 -6.49 2.16 -1.02
CA LEU A 97 -7.65 1.30 -0.81
C LEU A 97 -7.44 -0.11 -1.38
N TYR A 98 -6.92 -0.19 -2.60
CA TYR A 98 -6.70 -1.47 -3.25
C TYR A 98 -5.49 -2.20 -2.67
N GLY A 99 -4.40 -1.49 -2.36
CA GLY A 99 -3.28 -2.05 -1.62
C GLY A 99 -3.71 -2.61 -0.27
N HIS A 100 -4.40 -1.81 0.54
CA HIS A 100 -4.98 -2.20 1.82
C HIS A 100 -5.77 -3.50 1.73
N ARG A 101 -6.74 -3.57 0.81
CA ARG A 101 -7.62 -4.75 0.66
C ARG A 101 -6.85 -6.00 0.27
N GLN A 102 -5.92 -5.88 -0.67
CA GLN A 102 -5.16 -7.03 -1.16
C GLN A 102 -4.16 -7.54 -0.12
N ILE A 103 -3.49 -6.63 0.61
CA ILE A 103 -2.63 -7.00 1.74
C ILE A 103 -3.47 -7.65 2.85
N MET A 104 -4.60 -7.06 3.23
CA MET A 104 -5.49 -7.59 4.28
C MET A 104 -5.94 -9.04 4.01
N LEU A 105 -6.28 -9.36 2.76
CA LEU A 105 -6.78 -10.70 2.39
C LEU A 105 -5.66 -11.75 2.24
N THR A 106 -4.39 -11.38 2.36
CA THR A 106 -3.24 -12.26 2.08
C THR A 106 -3.30 -13.59 2.82
N ILE A 107 -3.52 -13.56 4.14
CA ILE A 107 -3.53 -14.79 4.95
C ILE A 107 -4.74 -15.65 4.59
N ALA A 108 -5.93 -15.05 4.51
CA ALA A 108 -7.17 -15.75 4.23
C ALA A 108 -7.14 -16.48 2.87
N GLN A 109 -6.58 -15.85 1.83
CA GLN A 109 -6.48 -16.42 0.48
C GLN A 109 -5.37 -17.48 0.33
N ASN A 110 -4.34 -17.41 1.18
CA ASN A 110 -3.16 -18.25 1.07
C ASN A 110 -3.00 -19.25 2.22
N ARG A 111 -4.01 -19.38 3.08
CA ARG A 111 -4.00 -20.31 4.22
C ARG A 111 -3.55 -21.74 3.86
N PRO A 112 -3.97 -22.34 2.72
CA PRO A 112 -3.50 -23.68 2.36
C PRO A 112 -1.98 -23.78 2.15
N LEU A 113 -1.31 -22.69 1.78
CA LEU A 113 0.14 -22.68 1.57
C LEU A 113 0.92 -22.79 2.88
N LEU A 114 0.34 -22.37 4.00
CA LEU A 114 0.96 -22.45 5.32
C LEU A 114 1.09 -23.88 5.84
N TYR A 115 0.43 -24.87 5.21
CA TYR A 115 0.64 -26.28 5.52
C TYR A 115 1.92 -26.86 4.92
N PHE A 116 2.55 -26.18 3.95
CA PHE A 116 3.81 -26.64 3.37
C PHE A 116 4.98 -26.24 4.27
N PRO A 117 5.87 -27.18 4.62
CA PRO A 117 7.07 -26.86 5.39
C PRO A 117 7.92 -25.79 4.70
N GLY A 118 8.33 -24.78 5.47
CA GLY A 118 9.21 -23.70 4.98
C GLY A 118 8.50 -22.48 4.38
N VAL A 119 7.16 -22.48 4.30
CA VAL A 119 6.39 -21.28 3.91
C VAL A 119 6.02 -20.47 5.16
N ASP A 120 6.48 -19.22 5.23
CA ASP A 120 6.14 -18.31 6.31
C ASP A 120 5.01 -17.34 5.89
N ILE A 121 4.22 -16.87 6.87
CA ILE A 121 3.27 -15.76 6.70
C ILE A 121 3.98 -14.53 6.13
N PHE A 122 5.23 -14.29 6.54
CA PHE A 122 6.03 -13.21 6.01
C PHE A 122 6.26 -13.33 4.49
N ASP A 123 6.51 -14.55 3.99
CA ASP A 123 6.71 -14.78 2.55
C ASP A 123 5.44 -14.45 1.75
N LEU A 124 4.27 -14.77 2.31
CA LEU A 124 2.98 -14.47 1.70
C LEU A 124 2.74 -12.96 1.59
N PHE A 125 3.03 -12.21 2.65
CA PHE A 125 2.92 -10.74 2.62
C PHE A 125 3.94 -10.13 1.68
N ALA A 126 5.20 -10.58 1.70
CA ALA A 126 6.23 -10.10 0.80
C ALA A 126 5.84 -10.30 -0.68
N ALA A 127 5.35 -11.49 -1.02
CA ALA A 127 4.84 -11.79 -2.36
C ALA A 127 3.68 -10.85 -2.76
N ARG A 128 2.72 -10.63 -1.86
CA ARG A 128 1.59 -9.74 -2.12
C ARG A 128 2.05 -8.28 -2.29
N ILE A 129 2.93 -7.77 -1.43
CA ILE A 129 3.46 -6.41 -1.52
C ILE A 129 4.11 -6.15 -2.88
N VAL A 130 4.89 -7.11 -3.41
CA VAL A 130 5.53 -6.99 -4.72
C VAL A 130 4.52 -6.93 -5.86
N ILE A 131 3.49 -7.78 -5.86
CA ILE A 131 2.46 -7.75 -6.91
C ILE A 131 1.69 -6.43 -6.89
N GLU A 132 1.32 -5.97 -5.70
CA GLU A 132 0.44 -4.82 -5.55
C GLU A 132 1.17 -3.49 -5.80
N ILE A 133 2.47 -3.36 -5.51
CA ILE A 133 3.23 -2.16 -5.88
C ILE A 133 3.35 -2.00 -7.40
N VAL A 134 3.53 -3.11 -8.14
CA VAL A 134 3.53 -3.11 -9.61
C VAL A 134 2.14 -2.72 -10.13
N THR A 135 1.09 -3.29 -9.55
CA THR A 135 -0.30 -2.99 -9.90
C THR A 135 -0.61 -1.51 -9.67
N ALA A 136 -0.26 -0.96 -8.51
CA ALA A 136 -0.46 0.46 -8.18
C ALA A 136 0.29 1.38 -9.14
N THR A 137 1.55 1.04 -9.48
CA THR A 137 2.37 1.81 -10.43
C THR A 137 1.73 1.85 -11.82
N LEU A 138 1.21 0.71 -12.29
CA LEU A 138 0.50 0.64 -13.57
C LEU A 138 -0.81 1.43 -13.55
N VAL A 139 -1.58 1.36 -12.46
CA VAL A 139 -2.79 2.18 -12.30
C VAL A 139 -2.45 3.66 -12.39
N VAL A 140 -1.43 4.13 -11.67
CA VAL A 140 -0.98 5.53 -11.72
C VAL A 140 -0.59 5.93 -13.14
N GLY A 141 0.25 5.13 -13.80
CA GLY A 141 0.69 5.41 -15.17
C GLY A 141 -0.47 5.46 -16.18
N ILE A 142 -1.42 4.52 -16.09
CA ILE A 142 -2.60 4.48 -16.96
C ILE A 142 -3.49 5.69 -16.72
N VAL A 143 -3.74 6.07 -15.46
CA VAL A 143 -4.57 7.23 -15.13
C VAL A 143 -3.95 8.52 -15.69
N LEU A 144 -2.68 8.78 -15.39
CA LEU A 144 -1.99 9.99 -15.87
C LEU A 144 -1.90 10.01 -17.41
N GLY A 145 -1.57 8.87 -18.03
CA GLY A 145 -1.53 8.73 -19.48
C GLY A 145 -2.89 8.97 -20.13
N SER A 146 -3.96 8.40 -19.57
CA SER A 146 -5.32 8.56 -20.09
C SER A 146 -5.81 10.01 -20.02
N LEU A 147 -5.51 10.72 -18.92
CA LEU A 147 -5.86 12.13 -18.77
C LEU A 147 -5.16 12.99 -19.82
N SER A 148 -3.86 12.77 -20.01
CA SER A 148 -3.08 13.47 -21.03
C SER A 148 -3.61 13.18 -22.45
N MET A 149 -3.98 11.93 -22.75
CA MET A 149 -4.55 11.56 -24.06
C MET A 149 -5.92 12.19 -24.35
N ILE A 150 -6.72 12.45 -23.32
CA ILE A 150 -8.05 13.07 -23.44
C ILE A 150 -7.95 14.62 -23.46
N GLY A 151 -6.73 15.17 -23.34
CA GLY A 151 -6.46 16.59 -23.47
C GLY A 151 -6.43 17.37 -22.16
N HIS A 152 -6.40 16.68 -21.01
CA HIS A 152 -6.15 17.32 -19.73
C HIS A 152 -4.66 17.67 -19.58
N ASP A 153 -4.39 18.83 -18.98
CA ASP A 153 -3.03 19.32 -18.80
C ASP A 153 -2.37 18.69 -17.56
N VAL A 154 -1.72 17.54 -17.77
CA VAL A 154 -1.01 16.79 -16.72
C VAL A 154 0.38 17.39 -16.52
N GLN A 155 0.44 18.51 -15.80
CA GLN A 155 1.69 19.20 -15.42
C GLN A 155 1.92 19.07 -13.92
N ILE A 156 2.75 18.10 -13.54
CA ILE A 156 3.16 17.90 -12.15
C ILE A 156 4.29 18.88 -11.86
N ALA A 157 4.09 19.78 -10.90
CA ALA A 157 5.06 20.79 -10.51
C ALA A 157 6.32 20.19 -9.84
N ASP A 158 6.13 19.20 -8.96
CA ASP A 158 7.20 18.52 -8.22
C ASP A 158 7.05 17.00 -8.29
N TRP A 159 7.77 16.37 -9.22
CA TRP A 159 7.78 14.91 -9.41
C TRP A 159 8.26 14.13 -8.17
N PRO A 160 9.37 14.50 -7.52
CA PRO A 160 9.78 13.90 -6.25
C PRO A 160 8.69 13.90 -5.19
N GLY A 161 8.07 15.04 -4.88
CA GLY A 161 6.99 15.11 -3.89
C GLY A 161 5.76 14.31 -4.31
N PHE A 162 5.40 14.35 -5.60
CA PHE A 162 4.25 13.61 -6.12
C PHE A 162 4.41 12.10 -5.95
N THR A 163 5.58 11.58 -6.36
CA THR A 163 5.91 10.16 -6.21
C THR A 163 6.03 9.75 -4.73
N TYR A 164 6.56 10.63 -3.89
CA TYR A 164 6.66 10.41 -2.45
C TYR A 164 5.30 10.32 -1.77
N ALA A 165 4.34 11.20 -2.10
CA ALA A 165 2.97 11.13 -1.57
C ALA A 165 2.25 9.83 -2.00
N LEU A 166 2.43 9.39 -3.25
CA LEU A 166 1.91 8.08 -3.70
C LEU A 166 2.57 6.91 -2.97
N LEU A 167 3.87 6.99 -2.69
CA LEU A 167 4.57 5.98 -1.89
C LEU A 167 4.03 5.95 -0.45
N GLN A 168 3.72 7.09 0.15
CA GLN A 168 3.08 7.17 1.46
C GLN A 168 1.68 6.53 1.44
N ALA A 169 0.88 6.77 0.39
CA ALA A 169 -0.41 6.09 0.19
C ALA A 169 -0.26 4.57 0.13
N TRP A 170 0.72 4.11 -0.64
CA TRP A 170 1.06 2.70 -0.78
C TRP A 170 1.47 2.08 0.57
N LEU A 171 2.40 2.70 1.29
CA LEU A 171 2.89 2.24 2.59
C LEU A 171 1.78 2.24 3.65
N LEU A 172 0.89 3.23 3.64
CA LEU A 172 -0.29 3.22 4.51
C LEU A 172 -1.22 2.04 4.19
N GLY A 173 -1.36 1.70 2.91
CA GLY A 173 -2.12 0.53 2.46
C GLY A 173 -1.51 -0.76 3.01
N VAL A 174 -0.19 -0.91 2.89
CA VAL A 174 0.55 -2.04 3.48
C VAL A 174 0.36 -2.09 4.99
N ALA A 175 0.55 -0.97 5.70
CA ALA A 175 0.45 -0.90 7.15
C ALA A 175 -0.93 -1.33 7.67
N THR A 176 -1.97 -0.71 7.13
CA THR A 176 -3.36 -1.02 7.52
C THR A 176 -3.75 -2.43 7.09
N GLY A 177 -3.34 -2.88 5.90
CA GLY A 177 -3.58 -4.24 5.44
C GLY A 177 -2.91 -5.30 6.32
N LEU A 178 -1.66 -5.07 6.76
CA LEU A 178 -0.97 -5.95 7.71
C LEU A 178 -1.73 -6.04 9.03
N ILE A 179 -2.16 -4.91 9.60
CA ILE A 179 -2.89 -4.87 10.87
C ILE A 179 -4.19 -5.68 10.78
N PHE A 180 -5.06 -5.36 9.81
CA PHE A 180 -6.36 -6.02 9.70
C PHE A 180 -6.24 -7.47 9.22
N GLY A 181 -5.29 -7.76 8.32
CA GLY A 181 -5.04 -9.10 7.81
C GLY A 181 -4.50 -10.05 8.88
N THR A 182 -3.52 -9.62 9.66
CA THR A 182 -3.00 -10.43 10.79
C THR A 182 -4.06 -10.59 11.89
N THR A 183 -4.74 -9.51 12.26
CA THR A 183 -5.78 -9.52 13.31
C THR A 183 -6.95 -10.43 12.93
N SER A 184 -7.27 -10.56 11.64
CA SER A 184 -8.34 -11.45 11.17
C SER A 184 -8.17 -12.92 11.55
N THR A 185 -6.95 -13.35 11.85
CA THR A 185 -6.65 -14.74 12.19
C THR A 185 -7.16 -15.17 13.57
N PHE A 186 -7.27 -14.23 14.50
CA PHE A 186 -7.81 -14.45 15.85
C PHE A 186 -9.10 -13.65 16.12
N ALA A 187 -9.39 -12.63 15.32
CA ALA A 187 -10.63 -11.85 15.38
C ALA A 187 -11.20 -11.66 13.96
N PRO A 188 -12.02 -12.59 13.44
CA PRO A 188 -12.54 -12.55 12.06
C PRO A 188 -13.27 -11.26 11.69
N ILE A 189 -13.87 -10.58 12.66
CA ILE A 189 -14.53 -9.27 12.49
C ILE A 189 -13.60 -8.19 11.93
N ALA A 190 -12.27 -8.34 12.09
CA ALA A 190 -11.28 -7.41 11.56
C ALA A 190 -11.37 -7.27 10.03
N LEU A 191 -11.72 -8.32 9.28
CA LEU A 191 -11.91 -8.21 7.83
C LEU A 191 -13.11 -7.33 7.48
N LEU A 192 -14.19 -7.41 8.25
CA LEU A 192 -15.35 -6.54 8.05
C LEU A 192 -14.97 -5.09 8.32
N ILE A 193 -14.32 -4.82 9.45
CA ILE A 193 -13.91 -3.47 9.84
C ILE A 193 -12.94 -2.88 8.80
N GLY A 194 -11.91 -3.65 8.39
CA GLY A 194 -10.95 -3.23 7.36
C GLY A 194 -11.61 -2.97 5.98
N ASN A 195 -12.70 -3.65 5.64
CA ASN A 195 -13.44 -3.31 4.43
C ASN A 195 -14.31 -2.05 4.60
N LEU A 196 -14.84 -1.78 5.79
CA LEU A 196 -15.70 -0.64 6.09
C LEU A 196 -14.95 0.69 6.25
N ILE A 197 -13.66 0.66 6.63
CA ILE A 197 -12.87 1.91 6.71
C ILE A 197 -12.74 2.62 5.37
N GLY A 198 -12.75 1.89 4.25
CA GLY A 198 -12.66 2.46 2.90
C GLY A 198 -13.78 3.46 2.61
N PRO A 199 -15.05 3.03 2.61
CA PRO A 199 -16.19 3.94 2.41
C PRO A 199 -16.23 5.12 3.39
N LEU A 200 -15.87 4.92 4.66
CA LEU A 200 -15.82 5.99 5.64
C LEU A 200 -14.77 7.04 5.26
N LEU A 201 -13.55 6.59 4.97
CA LEU A 201 -12.43 7.47 4.62
C LEU A 201 -12.65 8.18 3.30
N TRP A 202 -13.34 7.56 2.34
CA TRP A 202 -13.68 8.19 1.06
C TRP A 202 -14.45 9.50 1.23
N GLY A 203 -15.35 9.58 2.20
CA GLY A 203 -16.13 10.79 2.48
C GLY A 203 -15.35 11.88 3.23
N ILE A 204 -14.37 11.51 4.05
CA ILE A 204 -13.69 12.44 4.97
C ILE A 204 -12.25 12.76 4.59
N SER A 205 -11.62 12.05 3.66
CA SER A 205 -10.20 12.21 3.37
C SER A 205 -9.83 13.42 2.50
N GLY A 206 -10.76 14.32 2.21
CA GLY A 206 -10.47 15.49 1.37
C GLY A 206 -10.42 15.20 -0.13
N ILE A 207 -11.02 14.11 -0.61
CA ILE A 207 -11.11 13.83 -2.06
C ILE A 207 -11.83 14.97 -2.80
N PHE A 208 -12.90 15.51 -2.21
CA PHE A 208 -13.77 16.50 -2.85
C PHE A 208 -13.57 17.94 -2.35
N PHE A 209 -12.71 18.16 -1.37
CA PHE A 209 -12.52 19.46 -0.73
C PHE A 209 -11.07 19.63 -0.27
N LEU A 210 -10.65 20.86 0.01
CA LEU A 210 -9.35 21.15 0.61
C LEU A 210 -9.49 21.14 2.12
N ALA A 211 -8.68 20.33 2.83
CA ALA A 211 -8.77 20.25 4.29
C ALA A 211 -8.47 21.61 4.96
N ASP A 212 -7.54 22.38 4.38
CA ASP A 212 -7.16 23.72 4.83
C ASP A 212 -8.27 24.77 4.69
N SER A 213 -9.28 24.51 3.84
CA SER A 213 -10.41 25.42 3.65
C SER A 213 -11.53 25.24 4.68
N LEU A 214 -11.44 24.21 5.53
CA LEU A 214 -12.44 23.90 6.54
C LEU A 214 -12.23 24.71 7.82
N PRO A 215 -13.29 24.88 8.64
CA PRO A 215 -13.14 25.45 9.99
C PRO A 215 -12.06 24.71 10.79
N GLU A 216 -11.27 25.48 11.55
CA GLU A 216 -10.09 24.99 12.28
C GLU A 216 -10.40 23.72 13.12
N ARG A 217 -11.56 23.67 13.76
CA ARG A 217 -11.99 22.49 14.54
C ARG A 217 -12.09 21.21 13.71
N ILE A 218 -12.55 21.29 12.46
CA ILE A 218 -12.68 20.14 11.56
C ILE A 218 -11.32 19.80 10.96
N SER A 219 -10.57 20.81 10.53
CA SER A 219 -9.21 20.65 10.01
C SER A 219 -8.29 19.96 11.04
N ASN A 220 -8.33 20.38 12.31
CA ASN A 220 -7.55 19.75 13.39
C ASN A 220 -7.88 18.27 13.62
N VAL A 221 -9.13 17.84 13.39
CA VAL A 221 -9.50 16.42 13.48
C VAL A 221 -9.00 15.66 12.25
N LEU A 222 -9.17 16.23 11.06
CA LEU A 222 -8.69 15.64 9.81
C LEU A 222 -7.17 15.55 9.74
N TYR A 223 -6.44 16.40 10.46
CA TYR A 223 -5.00 16.33 10.55
C TYR A 223 -4.52 14.95 11.01
N TYR A 224 -5.26 14.27 11.90
CA TYR A 224 -4.92 12.91 12.34
C TYR A 224 -5.31 11.80 11.35
N ASN A 225 -5.99 12.15 10.26
CA ASN A 225 -6.28 11.21 9.18
C ASN A 225 -5.11 11.21 8.18
N PRO A 226 -4.27 10.16 8.14
CA PRO A 226 -3.10 10.14 7.26
C PRO A 226 -3.48 10.24 5.79
N LEU A 227 -4.64 9.73 5.37
CA LEU A 227 -5.09 9.88 3.97
C LEU A 227 -5.40 11.33 3.60
N SER A 228 -5.90 12.13 4.55
CA SER A 228 -6.14 13.56 4.30
C SER A 228 -4.81 14.27 4.06
N GLN A 229 -3.80 13.99 4.91
CA GLN A 229 -2.47 14.55 4.73
C GLN A 229 -1.81 14.09 3.42
N ILE A 230 -1.97 12.82 3.03
CA ILE A 230 -1.43 12.30 1.77
C ILE A 230 -2.06 12.99 0.56
N ILE A 231 -3.39 13.15 0.56
CA ILE A 231 -4.11 13.85 -0.52
C ILE A 231 -3.65 15.30 -0.63
N ASP A 232 -3.50 15.97 0.50
CA ASP A 232 -3.03 17.35 0.55
C ASP A 232 -1.57 17.47 0.05
N GLY A 233 -0.68 16.57 0.50
CA GLY A 233 0.70 16.48 0.02
C GLY A 233 0.79 16.24 -1.49
N LEU A 234 -0.04 15.36 -2.05
CA LEU A 234 -0.09 15.13 -3.49
C LEU A 234 -0.53 16.38 -4.26
N ARG A 235 -1.49 17.15 -3.70
CA ARG A 235 -1.94 18.42 -4.30
C ARG A 235 -0.85 19.48 -4.26
N ILE A 236 -0.12 19.62 -3.15
CA ILE A 236 1.02 20.54 -3.04
C ILE A 236 2.08 20.21 -4.11
N SER A 237 2.35 18.93 -4.35
CA SER A 237 3.31 18.52 -5.38
C SER A 237 2.78 18.65 -6.81
N TYR A 238 1.46 18.64 -7.00
CA TYR A 238 0.86 18.83 -8.34
C TYR A 238 0.75 20.31 -8.70
N TYR A 239 0.16 21.12 -7.83
CA TYR A 239 -0.16 22.52 -8.08
C TYR A 239 0.94 23.45 -7.53
N ALA A 240 1.70 24.09 -8.42
CA ALA A 240 2.81 24.97 -8.05
C ALA A 240 2.41 26.15 -7.12
N GLU A 241 1.17 26.65 -7.27
CA GLU A 241 0.65 27.79 -6.51
C GLU A 241 -0.09 27.37 -5.23
N TYR A 242 -0.24 26.06 -4.99
CA TYR A 242 -0.97 25.56 -3.83
C TYR A 242 -0.04 25.33 -2.66
N TYR A 243 -0.30 26.04 -1.57
CA TYR A 243 0.37 25.85 -0.29
C TYR A 243 -0.67 25.50 0.77
N SER A 244 -0.32 24.58 1.66
CA SER A 244 -1.15 24.29 2.81
C SER A 244 -0.33 24.12 4.08
N SER A 245 -0.86 24.65 5.18
CA SER A 245 -0.34 24.43 6.52
C SER A 245 -0.79 23.09 7.14
N PHE A 246 -1.74 22.43 6.49
CA PHE A 246 -2.36 21.18 6.94
C PHE A 246 -1.44 19.97 6.78
N TYR A 247 -0.68 19.90 5.68
CA TYR A 247 0.26 18.81 5.41
C TYR A 247 1.53 18.89 6.28
N SER A 248 1.82 17.81 7.01
CA SER A 248 3.07 17.66 7.75
C SER A 248 3.77 16.35 7.39
N GLU A 249 4.76 16.43 6.50
CA GLU A 249 5.56 15.28 6.06
C GLU A 249 6.09 14.45 7.24
N LYS A 250 6.64 15.13 8.25
CA LYS A 250 7.21 14.47 9.44
C LYS A 250 6.13 13.74 10.24
N SER A 251 4.99 14.38 10.50
CA SER A 251 3.90 13.75 11.27
C SER A 251 3.36 12.53 10.55
N LEU A 252 3.08 12.68 9.25
CA LEU A 252 2.58 11.60 8.42
C LEU A 252 3.54 10.40 8.35
N SER A 253 4.83 10.66 8.15
CA SER A 253 5.86 9.61 8.11
C SER A 253 5.94 8.83 9.42
N ILE A 254 5.83 9.53 10.56
CA ILE A 254 5.79 8.89 11.89
C ILE A 254 4.53 8.04 12.04
N GLN A 255 3.36 8.55 11.64
CA GLN A 255 2.10 7.79 11.70
C GLN A 255 2.18 6.49 10.90
N ILE A 256 2.68 6.56 9.66
CA ILE A 256 2.87 5.39 8.79
C ILE A 256 3.87 4.41 9.41
N LEU A 257 5.00 4.89 9.92
CA LEU A 257 6.01 4.03 10.57
C LEU A 257 5.45 3.31 11.80
N VAL A 258 4.67 4.00 12.63
CA VAL A 258 4.02 3.41 13.81
C VAL A 258 3.04 2.32 13.37
N LEU A 259 2.20 2.57 12.36
CA LEU A 259 1.25 1.58 11.85
C LEU A 259 1.96 0.38 11.20
N LEU A 260 3.03 0.60 10.43
CA LEU A 260 3.84 -0.47 9.85
C LEU A 260 4.46 -1.35 10.94
N THR A 261 5.05 -0.71 11.96
CA THR A 261 5.67 -1.41 13.09
C THR A 261 4.63 -2.21 13.86
N ALA A 262 3.44 -1.64 14.10
CA ALA A 262 2.33 -2.35 14.74
C ALA A 262 1.87 -3.56 13.92
N GLY A 263 1.67 -3.40 12.61
CA GLY A 263 1.32 -4.51 11.71
C GLY A 263 2.35 -5.63 11.69
N MET A 264 3.64 -5.27 11.64
CA MET A 264 4.75 -6.24 11.68
C MET A 264 4.83 -6.97 13.02
N ALA A 265 4.61 -6.27 14.14
CA ALA A 265 4.62 -6.85 15.48
C ALA A 265 3.49 -7.87 15.72
N LEU A 266 2.40 -7.82 14.93
CA LEU A 266 1.29 -8.78 15.01
C LEU A 266 1.58 -10.09 14.25
N ILE A 267 2.55 -10.12 13.33
CA ILE A 267 2.87 -11.33 12.55
C ILE A 267 3.30 -12.52 13.43
N PRO A 268 4.20 -12.37 14.42
CA PRO A 268 4.59 -13.49 15.28
C PRO A 268 3.46 -14.02 16.16
N VAL A 269 2.50 -13.16 16.55
CA VAL A 269 1.31 -13.57 17.33
C VAL A 269 0.43 -14.49 16.47
N THR A 270 0.28 -14.14 15.21
CA THR A 270 -0.50 -14.91 14.24
C THR A 270 0.03 -16.34 14.08
N ARG A 271 1.36 -16.52 14.06
CA ARG A 271 2.01 -17.85 13.96
C ARG A 271 1.66 -18.81 15.09
N LYS A 272 1.24 -18.30 16.26
CA LYS A 272 0.87 -19.13 17.41
C LYS A 272 -0.57 -19.64 17.32
N VAL A 273 -1.40 -19.02 16.49
CA VAL A 273 -2.84 -19.30 16.36
C VAL A 273 -3.13 -20.13 15.11
N SER A 274 -2.29 -20.02 14.07
CA SER A 274 -2.34 -20.79 12.83
C SER A 274 -1.72 -22.18 12.97
#